data_AF-A0A527XJK8-F1
#
_entry.id   AF-A0A527XJK8-F1
#
_cell.length_a   1.000
_cell.length_b   1.000
_cell.length_c   1.000
_cell.angle_alpha   90.00
_cell.angle_beta   90.00
_cell.angle_gamma   90.00
#
_symmetry.space_group_name_H-M   'P 1'
#
loop_
_entity.id
_entity.type
_entity.pdbx_description
1 polymer ?
#
loop_
_entity_poly.entity_id
_entity_poly.type
_entity_poly.pdbx_seq_one_letter_code
_entity_poly.pdbx_strand_id
1 'polypeptide(L)'
;GYNYIQNPAIRHIGALLEEKIIGDVNLLRIEMDEDFMADPEAPFFWKHEAASGYGALDDFAVHPLSLIKALFGRVSRVMCDMAKP
;
A
#
# COMPACT_ATOMS: atom_id res chain seq x y z
N GLY A 1 -5.02 -0.32 12.21
CA GLY A 1 -4.90 1.13 11.98
C GLY A 1 -4.56 1.42 10.53
N TYR A 2 -5.50 1.22 9.60
CA TYR A 2 -5.37 1.74 8.24
C TYR A 2 -5.96 3.15 8.21
N ASN A 3 -5.15 4.15 8.55
CA ASN A 3 -5.59 5.55 8.65
C ASN A 3 -5.70 6.22 7.27
N TYR A 4 -4.91 5.81 6.28
CA TYR A 4 -4.96 6.40 4.94
C TYR A 4 -6.34 6.26 4.27
N ILE A 5 -7.05 5.15 4.46
CA ILE A 5 -8.43 4.97 3.98
C ILE A 5 -9.44 5.90 4.68
N GLN A 6 -9.07 6.54 5.80
CA GLN A 6 -9.95 7.46 6.52
C GLN A 6 -9.92 8.88 5.95
N ASN A 7 -8.96 9.21 5.10
CA ASN A 7 -8.89 10.52 4.46
C ASN A 7 -10.19 10.77 3.66
N PRO A 8 -10.88 11.92 3.83
CA PRO A 8 -12.08 12.27 3.07
C PRO A 8 -11.90 12.17 1.55
N ALA A 9 -10.68 12.40 1.05
CA ALA A 9 -10.36 12.22 -0.37
C ALA A 9 -10.62 10.79 -0.87
N ILE A 10 -10.37 9.76 -0.04
CA ILE A 10 -10.64 8.37 -0.42
C ILE A 10 -12.14 8.10 -0.56
N ARG A 11 -12.95 8.67 0.35
CA ARG A 11 -14.41 8.60 0.26
C ARG A 11 -14.94 9.33 -0.99
N HIS A 12 -14.34 10.47 -1.31
CA HIS A 12 -14.69 11.23 -2.51
C HIS A 12 -14.33 10.46 -3.79
N ILE A 13 -13.15 9.83 -3.85
CA ILE A 13 -12.79 8.93 -4.96
C ILE A 13 -13.82 7.81 -5.11
N GLY A 14 -14.25 7.19 -4.01
CA GLY A 14 -15.30 6.17 -4.03
C GLY A 14 -16.61 6.65 -4.67
N ALA A 15 -17.08 7.84 -4.31
CA ALA A 15 -18.28 8.43 -4.91
C ALA A 15 -18.12 8.67 -6.42
N LEU A 16 -16.98 9.23 -6.86
CA LEU A 16 -16.71 9.46 -8.29
C LEU A 16 -16.64 8.15 -9.10
N LEU A 17 -16.12 7.08 -8.50
CA LEU A 17 -16.09 5.75 -9.11
C LEU A 17 -17.50 5.14 -9.22
N GLU A 18 -18.33 5.27 -8.18
CA GLU A 18 -19.72 4.81 -8.17
C GLU A 18 -20.57 5.55 -9.23
N GLU A 19 -20.35 6.85 -9.39
CA GLU A 19 -20.99 7.69 -10.41
C GLU A 19 -20.46 7.43 -11.84
N LYS A 20 -19.44 6.59 -12.01
CA LYS A 20 -18.78 6.29 -13.30
C LYS A 20 -18.30 7.54 -14.04
N ILE A 21 -17.83 8.57 -13.33
CA ILE A 21 -17.36 9.84 -13.93
C ILE A 21 -16.22 9.62 -14.94
N ILE A 22 -15.42 8.56 -14.75
CA ILE A 22 -14.32 8.17 -15.65
C ILE A 22 -14.60 6.88 -16.42
N GLY A 23 -15.84 6.38 -16.40
CA GLY A 23 -16.20 5.07 -16.95
C GLY A 23 -15.67 3.89 -16.12
N ASP A 24 -15.48 2.74 -16.76
CA ASP A 24 -14.97 1.54 -16.10
C ASP A 24 -13.43 1.60 -15.95
N VAL A 25 -12.94 1.32 -14.74
CA VAL A 25 -11.50 1.33 -14.44
C VAL A 25 -10.85 0.05 -14.93
N ASN A 26 -9.88 0.17 -15.84
CA ASN A 26 -9.15 -0.96 -16.42
C ASN A 26 -7.75 -1.16 -15.82
N LEU A 27 -7.15 -0.09 -15.26
CA LEU A 27 -5.80 -0.11 -14.74
C LEU A 27 -5.68 0.79 -13.51
N LEU A 28 -4.95 0.31 -12.52
CA LEU A 28 -4.60 1.03 -11.30
C LEU A 28 -3.08 0.96 -11.10
N ARG A 29 -2.47 2.11 -10.82
CA ARG A 29 -1.07 2.21 -10.36
C ARG A 29 -1.07 2.92 -9.02
N ILE A 30 -0.41 2.34 -8.03
CA ILE A 30 -0.21 2.93 -6.71
C ILE A 30 1.25 2.77 -6.33
N GLU A 31 1.78 3.79 -5.68
CA GLU A 31 3.16 3.89 -5.23
C GLU A 31 3.13 4.45 -3.81
N MET A 32 3.97 3.90 -2.94
CA MET A 32 4.13 4.35 -1.56
C MET A 32 5.59 4.17 -1.20
N ASP A 33 6.32 5.27 -1.31
CA ASP A 33 7.76 5.31 -1.11
C ASP A 33 8.08 6.17 0.11
N GLU A 34 9.00 5.69 0.92
CA GLU A 34 9.59 6.42 2.05
C GLU A 34 11.10 6.15 2.10
N ASP A 35 11.86 7.08 2.68
CA ASP A 35 13.33 7.09 2.65
C ASP A 35 13.98 6.94 4.05
N PHE A 36 13.19 6.70 5.10
CA PHE A 36 13.69 6.69 6.49
C PHE A 36 14.69 5.56 6.81
N MET A 37 14.82 4.55 5.93
CA MET A 37 15.81 3.47 6.01
C MET A 37 16.79 3.46 4.82
N ALA A 38 16.87 4.57 4.06
CA ALA A 38 17.72 4.65 2.88
C ALA A 38 19.21 4.86 3.18
N ASP A 39 19.54 5.40 4.36
CA ASP A 39 20.93 5.65 4.77
C ASP A 39 21.65 4.34 5.12
N PRO A 40 22.69 3.93 4.38
CA PRO A 40 23.42 2.69 4.66
C PRO A 40 24.24 2.74 5.96
N GLU A 41 24.54 3.94 6.49
CA GLU A 41 25.27 4.11 7.76
C GLU A 41 24.32 4.13 8.97
N ALA A 42 23.00 4.09 8.75
CA ALA A 42 22.03 4.03 9.84
C ALA A 42 22.19 2.72 10.64
N PRO A 43 22.15 2.77 11.99
CA PRO A 43 22.32 1.57 12.80
C PRO A 43 21.22 0.53 12.56
N PHE A 44 21.63 -0.73 12.53
CA PHE A 44 20.69 -1.86 12.61
C PHE A 44 19.91 -1.79 13.93
N PHE A 45 18.62 -2.12 13.89
CA PHE A 45 17.73 -2.14 15.05
C PHE A 45 16.61 -3.17 14.84
N TRP A 46 15.78 -3.37 15.86
CA TRP A 46 14.80 -4.48 15.91
C TRP A 46 13.93 -4.63 14.65
N LYS A 47 13.60 -3.53 13.94
CA LYS A 47 12.74 -3.57 12.74
C LYS A 47 13.43 -4.19 11.51
N HIS A 48 14.75 -4.26 11.52
CA HIS A 48 15.54 -4.94 10.51
C HIS A 48 15.71 -6.44 10.79
N GLU A 49 15.36 -6.91 11.98
CA GLU A 49 15.44 -8.34 12.30
C GLU A 49 14.40 -9.12 11.49
N ALA A 50 14.78 -10.30 11.00
CA ALA A 50 13.86 -11.19 10.28
C ALA A 50 12.61 -11.55 11.10
N ALA A 51 12.71 -11.50 12.44
CA ALA A 51 11.58 -11.71 13.35
C ALA A 51 10.56 -10.55 13.34
N SER A 52 10.93 -9.37 12.82
CA SER A 52 10.05 -8.20 12.72
C SER A 52 9.04 -8.29 11.57
N GLY A 53 9.10 -9.33 10.73
CA GLY A 53 8.18 -9.54 9.62
C GLY A 53 8.84 -9.34 8.25
N TYR A 54 8.08 -8.83 7.29
CA TYR A 54 8.50 -8.71 5.88
C TYR A 54 9.02 -7.31 5.50
N GLY A 55 9.39 -6.48 6.49
CA GLY A 55 9.93 -5.14 6.27
C GLY A 55 8.95 -4.23 5.53
N ALA A 56 9.39 -3.65 4.42
CA ALA A 56 8.60 -2.71 3.62
C ALA A 56 7.24 -3.27 3.15
N LEU A 57 7.10 -4.59 3.01
CA LEU A 57 5.83 -5.20 2.64
C LEU A 57 4.78 -5.04 3.75
N ASP A 58 5.17 -5.25 5.01
CA ASP A 58 4.27 -5.14 6.17
C ASP A 58 4.10 -3.69 6.62
N ASP A 59 5.12 -2.86 6.44
CA ASP A 59 5.08 -1.45 6.79
C ASP A 59 4.31 -0.61 5.77
N PHE A 60 4.60 -0.78 4.48
CA PHE A 60 4.10 0.10 3.43
C PHE A 60 3.06 -0.58 2.57
N ALA A 61 3.33 -1.76 2.01
CA ALA A 61 2.46 -2.35 0.99
C ALA A 61 1.05 -2.70 1.53
N VAL A 62 0.90 -2.90 2.84
CA VAL A 62 -0.42 -3.08 3.48
C VAL A 62 -1.34 -1.87 3.30
N HIS A 63 -0.80 -0.65 3.22
CA HIS A 63 -1.57 0.57 3.07
C HIS A 63 -2.19 0.75 1.66
N PRO A 64 -1.45 0.68 0.54
CA PRO A 64 -2.06 0.68 -0.78
C PRO A 64 -2.93 -0.56 -1.01
N LEU A 65 -2.61 -1.72 -0.43
CA LEU A 65 -3.53 -2.86 -0.42
C LEU A 65 -4.86 -2.55 0.28
N SER A 66 -4.83 -1.77 1.38
CA SER A 66 -6.06 -1.31 2.04
C SER A 66 -6.87 -0.34 1.17
N LEU A 67 -6.21 0.53 0.38
CA LEU A 67 -6.86 1.41 -0.58
C LEU A 67 -7.51 0.62 -1.71
N ILE A 68 -6.80 -0.36 -2.28
CA ILE A 68 -7.33 -1.28 -3.30
C ILE A 68 -8.56 -2.00 -2.75
N LYS A 69 -8.44 -2.52 -1.52
CA LYS A 69 -9.54 -3.24 -0.86
C LYS A 69 -10.77 -2.36 -0.66
N ALA A 70 -10.58 -1.11 -0.27
CA ALA A 70 -11.66 -0.18 0.00
C ALA A 70 -12.36 0.31 -1.29
N LEU A 71 -11.61 0.57 -2.36
CA LEU A 71 -12.13 1.20 -3.58
C LEU A 71 -12.49 0.20 -4.69
N PHE A 72 -11.78 -0.93 -4.79
CA PHE A 72 -11.87 -1.86 -5.92
C PHE A 72 -12.16 -3.32 -5.51
N GLY A 73 -12.14 -3.62 -4.21
CA GLY A 73 -12.47 -4.94 -3.70
C GLY A 73 -11.28 -5.89 -3.57
N ARG A 74 -11.49 -7.20 -3.74
CA ARG A 74 -10.47 -8.21 -3.43
C ARG A 74 -9.50 -8.40 -4.59
N VAL A 75 -8.19 -8.40 -4.28
CA VAL A 75 -7.15 -8.86 -5.20
C VAL A 75 -7.31 -10.36 -5.44
N SER A 76 -7.30 -10.78 -6.70
CA SER A 76 -7.49 -12.18 -7.11
C SER A 76 -6.17 -12.94 -7.30
N ARG A 77 -5.12 -12.26 -7.73
CA ARG A 77 -3.78 -12.82 -7.98
C ARG A 77 -2.73 -11.72 -7.83
N VAL A 78 -1.53 -12.11 -7.43
CA VAL A 78 -0.36 -11.23 -7.36
C VAL A 78 0.82 -11.86 -8.09
N MET A 79 1.72 -11.00 -8.56
CA MET A 79 3.10 -11.33 -8.92
C MET A 79 3.96 -10.31 -8.18
N CYS A 80 4.96 -10.78 -7.46
CA CYS A 80 5.78 -9.94 -6.58
C CYS A 80 7.25 -10.25 -6.83
N ASP A 81 8.06 -9.20 -6.91
CA ASP A 81 9.51 -9.29 -6.73
C ASP A 81 9.84 -8.74 -5.34
N MET A 82 10.44 -9.58 -4.50
CA MET A 82 10.84 -9.21 -3.15
C MET A 82 12.06 -10.03 -2.74
N ALA A 83 12.98 -9.39 -2.01
CA ALA A 83 13.98 -10.14 -1.26
C ALA A 83 13.29 -10.85 -0.08
N LYS A 84 13.65 -12.11 0.17
CA LYS A 84 13.23 -12.77 1.41
C LYS A 84 13.94 -12.10 2.60
N PRO A 85 13.24 -11.89 3.74
CA PRO A 85 13.91 -11.51 4.97
C PRO A 85 14.89 -12.57 5.44
#